data_AF-A0A960BAK2-F1
#
_entry.id   AF-A0A960BAK2-F1
#
_cell.length_a   1.000
_cell.length_b   1.000
_cell.length_c   1.000
_cell.angle_alpha   90.00
_cell.angle_beta   90.00
_cell.angle_gamma   90.00
#
_symmetry.space_group_name_H-M   'P 1'
#
loop_
_entity.id
_entity.type
_entity.pdbx_description
1 polymer ?
#
loop_
_entity_poly.entity_id
_entity_poly.type
_entity_poly.pdbx_seq_one_letter_code
_entity_poly.pdbx_strand_id
1 'polypeptide(L)'
;GVLARLGPQTGDVVQWHDLTALPCSHPHCSSVGYLLKDDAGVWRSLTALVGHDELMRWLELDPEHLANRVADRDLPRQLRELMKNSMLDLLSEQATLTNPRTGQLWQNICTQCDLGISTLATLATGKLPGQEDRMRALLGERVKRITVKPFQDISTMLEERLVQCCVHVGTVGDDGAPQCAPFCAVQAWGPLARQRVSTAKGHIVHTVPEEPSASEASRRAVPVEVTRRSHE
;
A
#
# COMPACT_ATOMS: atom_id res chain seq x y z
N GLY A 1 1.84 9.82 14.34
CA GLY A 1 2.62 9.42 13.14
C GLY A 1 2.16 10.18 11.91
N VAL A 2 2.59 9.77 10.72
CA VAL A 2 2.29 10.40 9.41
C VAL A 2 0.82 10.76 9.23
N LEU A 3 -0.12 9.85 9.56
CA LEU A 3 -1.55 10.06 9.32
C LEU A 3 -2.10 11.35 9.95
N ALA A 4 -1.70 11.66 11.18
CA ALA A 4 -2.13 12.88 11.88
C ALA A 4 -1.49 14.16 11.32
N ARG A 5 -0.36 14.03 10.61
CA ARG A 5 0.40 15.17 10.05
C ARG A 5 0.03 15.48 8.60
N LEU A 6 -0.72 14.59 7.92
CA LEU A 6 -1.09 14.76 6.51
C LEU A 6 -1.88 16.04 6.24
N GLY A 7 -2.89 16.35 7.06
CA GLY A 7 -3.71 17.56 6.90
C GLY A 7 -2.86 18.83 6.86
N PRO A 8 -2.15 19.17 7.95
CA PRO A 8 -1.31 20.36 7.98
C PRO A 8 -0.24 20.42 6.88
N GLN A 9 0.33 19.28 6.46
CA GLN A 9 1.35 19.26 5.40
C GLN A 9 0.78 19.47 4.00
N THR A 10 -0.50 19.17 3.80
CA THR A 10 -1.17 19.28 2.50
C THR A 10 -2.09 20.50 2.42
N GLY A 11 -2.14 21.34 3.46
CA GLY A 11 -3.12 22.42 3.55
C GLY A 11 -4.55 21.88 3.63
N ASP A 12 -4.73 20.79 4.36
CA ASP A 12 -5.99 20.07 4.59
C ASP A 12 -6.64 19.47 3.33
N VAL A 13 -5.90 19.37 2.22
CA VAL A 13 -6.34 18.67 1.01
C VAL A 13 -6.47 17.16 1.24
N VAL A 14 -5.66 16.59 2.12
CA VAL A 14 -5.71 15.17 2.49
C VAL A 14 -5.64 15.02 4.01
N GLN A 15 -6.62 14.32 4.56
CA GLN A 15 -6.67 13.96 5.97
C GLN A 15 -6.68 12.44 6.17
N TRP A 16 -6.48 12.00 7.42
CA TRP A 16 -6.40 10.57 7.74
C TRP A 16 -7.68 9.80 7.38
N HIS A 17 -8.85 10.45 7.47
CA HIS A 17 -10.15 9.87 7.13
C HIS A 17 -10.38 9.74 5.61
N ASP A 18 -9.53 10.35 4.79
CA ASP A 18 -9.53 10.15 3.34
C ASP A 18 -8.83 8.85 2.92
N LEU A 19 -8.19 8.16 3.87
CA LEU A 19 -7.50 6.90 3.63
C LEU A 19 -8.27 5.74 4.29
N THR A 20 -8.43 4.65 3.58
CA THR A 20 -9.08 3.42 4.06
C THR A 20 -8.03 2.34 4.30
N ALA A 21 -8.19 1.54 5.36
CA ALA A 21 -7.33 0.39 5.56
C ALA A 21 -7.48 -0.62 4.42
N LEU A 22 -6.38 -1.26 4.01
CA LEU A 22 -6.41 -2.27 2.94
C LEU A 22 -7.26 -3.48 3.38
N PRO A 23 -8.42 -3.75 2.74
CA PRO A 23 -9.41 -4.71 3.24
C PRO A 23 -8.90 -6.15 3.34
N CYS A 24 -7.97 -6.53 2.47
CA CYS A 24 -7.38 -7.86 2.43
C CYS A 24 -6.20 -8.06 3.40
N SER A 25 -5.89 -7.06 4.24
CA SER A 25 -4.68 -7.03 5.04
C SER A 25 -4.96 -6.64 6.49
N HIS A 26 -3.94 -6.78 7.36
CA HIS A 26 -4.02 -6.27 8.72
C HIS A 26 -4.31 -4.76 8.73
N PRO A 27 -5.17 -4.22 9.61
CA PRO A 27 -5.53 -2.79 9.61
C PRO A 27 -4.34 -1.83 9.70
N HIS A 28 -3.29 -2.22 10.43
CA HIS A 28 -2.04 -1.45 10.54
C HIS A 28 -1.04 -1.67 9.40
N CYS A 29 -1.33 -2.55 8.43
CA CYS A 29 -0.44 -2.80 7.29
C CYS A 29 -0.38 -1.56 6.39
N SER A 30 -1.52 -0.99 6.02
CA SER A 30 -1.53 0.09 5.05
C SER A 30 -2.85 0.85 5.07
N SER A 31 -2.75 2.17 5.03
CA SER A 31 -3.86 3.09 4.76
C SER A 31 -3.71 3.62 3.34
N VAL A 32 -4.71 3.40 2.50
CA VAL A 32 -4.71 3.72 1.07
C VAL A 32 -5.82 4.70 0.76
N GLY A 33 -5.52 5.71 -0.03
CA GLY A 33 -6.52 6.63 -0.56
C GLY A 33 -6.16 7.11 -1.94
N TYR A 34 -7.15 7.66 -2.62
CA TYR A 34 -7.01 8.19 -3.96
C TYR A 34 -7.48 9.64 -3.98
N LEU A 35 -6.69 10.49 -4.61
CA LEU A 35 -6.97 11.89 -4.81
C LEU A 35 -7.19 12.11 -6.30
N LEU A 36 -8.25 12.83 -6.62
CA LEU A 36 -8.66 13.12 -7.97
C LEU A 36 -8.65 14.64 -8.19
N LYS A 37 -8.09 15.06 -9.32
CA LYS A 37 -8.11 16.44 -9.79
C LYS A 37 -9.27 16.63 -10.76
N ASP A 38 -10.24 17.44 -10.37
CA ASP A 38 -11.39 17.75 -11.22
C ASP A 38 -11.04 18.69 -12.37
N ASP A 39 -12.03 18.98 -13.21
CA ASP A 39 -11.87 19.86 -14.38
C ASP A 39 -11.60 21.33 -14.01
N ALA A 40 -11.93 21.76 -12.79
CA ALA A 40 -11.54 23.07 -12.25
C ALA A 40 -10.12 23.08 -11.65
N GLY A 41 -9.44 21.93 -11.65
CA GLY A 41 -8.10 21.75 -11.13
C GLY A 41 -8.01 21.56 -9.61
N VAL A 42 -9.15 21.34 -8.94
CA VAL A 42 -9.24 21.14 -7.49
C VAL A 42 -9.03 19.67 -7.16
N TRP A 43 -8.19 19.41 -6.14
CA TRP A 43 -7.97 18.06 -5.63
C TRP A 43 -9.01 17.69 -4.58
N ARG A 44 -9.61 16.52 -4.72
CA ARG A 44 -10.55 15.93 -3.75
C ARG A 44 -10.26 14.46 -3.56
N SER A 45 -10.40 13.95 -2.34
CA SER A 45 -10.26 12.52 -2.08
C SER A 45 -11.44 11.74 -2.66
N LEU A 46 -11.21 10.48 -3.02
CA LEU A 46 -12.27 9.57 -3.44
C LEU A 46 -13.34 9.47 -2.35
N THR A 47 -12.92 9.41 -1.08
CA THR A 47 -13.83 9.40 0.08
C THR A 47 -14.67 10.68 0.16
N ALA A 48 -14.11 11.86 -0.13
CA ALA A 48 -14.86 13.12 -0.14
C ALA A 48 -15.84 13.21 -1.32
N LEU A 49 -15.53 12.60 -2.46
CA LEU A 49 -16.41 12.57 -3.64
C LEU A 49 -17.56 11.56 -3.49
N VAL A 50 -17.27 10.38 -2.96
CA VAL A 50 -18.21 9.26 -2.83
C VAL A 50 -19.01 9.35 -1.53
N GLY A 51 -18.38 9.81 -0.45
CA GLY A 51 -18.87 9.70 0.92
C GLY A 51 -18.35 8.43 1.61
N HIS A 52 -17.96 8.56 2.89
CA HIS A 52 -17.40 7.44 3.68
C HIS A 52 -18.34 6.23 3.76
N ASP A 53 -19.61 6.47 4.10
CA ASP A 53 -20.60 5.39 4.26
C ASP A 53 -20.91 4.68 2.93
N GLU A 54 -20.91 5.41 1.81
CA GLU A 54 -21.11 4.81 0.49
C GLU A 54 -19.88 3.97 0.07
N LEU A 55 -18.68 4.45 0.35
CA LEU A 55 -17.45 3.70 0.10
C LEU A 55 -17.42 2.39 0.92
N MET A 56 -17.80 2.45 2.20
CA MET A 56 -17.88 1.26 3.06
C MET A 56 -18.96 0.27 2.59
N ARG A 57 -20.10 0.77 2.11
CA ARG A 57 -21.15 -0.06 1.49
C ARG A 57 -20.65 -0.78 0.23
N TRP A 58 -19.92 -0.10 -0.65
CA TRP A 58 -19.37 -0.71 -1.86
C TRP A 58 -18.27 -1.74 -1.57
N LEU A 59 -17.49 -1.53 -0.51
CA LEU A 59 -16.50 -2.49 -0.06
C LEU A 59 -17.09 -3.66 0.74
N GLU A 60 -18.39 -3.63 1.05
CA GLU A 60 -19.09 -4.59 1.91
C GLU A 60 -18.40 -4.78 3.28
N LEU A 61 -17.77 -3.72 3.79
CA LEU A 61 -17.04 -3.75 5.07
C LEU A 61 -17.92 -3.38 6.27
N ASP A 62 -19.21 -3.14 6.05
CA ASP A 62 -20.19 -2.83 7.08
C ASP A 62 -21.15 -4.03 7.31
N PRO A 63 -21.01 -4.77 8.43
CA PRO A 63 -21.89 -5.87 8.77
C PRO A 63 -23.31 -5.44 9.15
N GLU A 64 -23.51 -4.24 9.70
CA GLU A 64 -24.81 -3.76 10.22
C GLU A 64 -25.68 -3.16 9.10
N HIS A 65 -25.08 -2.60 8.06
CA HIS A 65 -25.79 -2.03 6.91
C HIS A 65 -26.08 -3.02 5.79
N LEU A 66 -25.47 -4.21 5.80
CA LEU A 66 -25.77 -5.28 4.83
C LEU A 66 -27.21 -5.81 4.97
N ALA A 67 -27.79 -5.72 6.18
CA ALA A 67 -29.11 -6.25 6.47
C ALA A 67 -30.26 -5.27 6.18
N ASN A 68 -30.06 -3.94 6.28
CA ASN A 68 -31.18 -3.01 6.47
C ASN A 68 -31.34 -1.86 5.47
N ARG A 69 -30.45 -1.66 4.47
CA ARG A 69 -30.62 -0.59 3.45
C ARG A 69 -30.27 -0.94 2.00
N VAL A 70 -30.14 -2.22 1.68
CA VAL A 70 -29.93 -2.70 0.29
C VAL A 70 -31.13 -2.42 -0.65
N ALA A 71 -32.24 -1.90 -0.11
CA ALA A 71 -33.51 -1.75 -0.79
C ALA A 71 -33.76 -0.42 -1.55
N ASP A 72 -32.90 0.61 -1.44
CA ASP A 72 -33.31 1.96 -1.91
C ASP A 72 -32.45 2.60 -3.02
N ARG A 73 -31.61 1.79 -3.70
CA ARG A 73 -31.12 2.10 -5.05
C ARG A 73 -31.10 0.81 -5.86
N ASP A 74 -31.93 0.75 -6.91
CA ASP A 74 -31.99 -0.31 -7.93
C ASP A 74 -30.70 -0.38 -8.76
N LEU A 75 -29.54 -0.47 -8.12
CA LEU A 75 -28.31 -0.85 -8.82
C LEU A 75 -28.41 -2.35 -9.11
N PRO A 76 -28.39 -2.76 -10.39
CA PRO A 76 -28.39 -4.18 -10.74
C PRO A 76 -27.24 -4.88 -10.01
N ARG A 77 -27.48 -6.09 -9.48
CA ARG A 77 -26.49 -6.86 -8.71
C ARG A 77 -25.12 -6.93 -9.41
N GLN A 78 -25.13 -7.09 -10.73
CA GLN A 78 -23.93 -7.13 -11.56
C GLN A 78 -23.10 -5.84 -11.48
N LEU A 79 -23.76 -4.68 -11.41
CA LEU A 79 -23.11 -3.38 -11.31
C LEU A 79 -22.45 -3.19 -9.95
N ARG A 80 -23.12 -3.65 -8.89
CA ARG A 80 -22.58 -3.63 -7.52
C ARG A 80 -21.33 -4.49 -7.40
N GLU A 81 -21.37 -5.70 -7.93
CA GLU A 81 -20.20 -6.59 -7.95
C GLU A 81 -19.04 -5.99 -8.75
N LEU A 82 -19.34 -5.36 -9.90
CA LEU A 82 -18.32 -4.70 -10.70
C LEU A 82 -17.68 -3.51 -9.96
N MET A 83 -18.48 -2.69 -9.27
CA MET A 83 -17.97 -1.57 -8.48
C MET A 83 -17.14 -2.07 -7.28
N LYS A 84 -17.65 -3.05 -6.54
CA LYS A 84 -16.94 -3.70 -5.43
C LYS A 84 -15.59 -4.24 -5.87
N ASN A 85 -15.56 -5.08 -6.89
CA ASN A 85 -14.32 -5.66 -7.40
C ASN A 85 -13.37 -4.57 -7.90
N SER A 86 -13.90 -3.55 -8.59
CA SER A 86 -13.08 -2.43 -9.05
C SER A 86 -12.46 -1.65 -7.90
N MET A 87 -13.19 -1.43 -6.81
CA MET A 87 -12.68 -0.73 -5.63
C MET A 87 -11.70 -1.56 -4.81
N LEU A 88 -11.96 -2.86 -4.64
CA LEU A 88 -11.03 -3.78 -3.97
C LEU A 88 -9.71 -3.88 -4.75
N ASP A 89 -9.79 -4.00 -6.07
CA ASP A 89 -8.62 -4.04 -6.95
C ASP A 89 -7.86 -2.70 -6.90
N LEU A 90 -8.57 -1.57 -6.84
CA LEU A 90 -7.98 -0.25 -6.70
C LEU A 90 -7.27 -0.09 -5.34
N LEU A 91 -7.88 -0.55 -4.25
CA LEU A 91 -7.26 -0.45 -2.92
C LEU A 91 -6.10 -1.44 -2.72
N SER A 92 -6.01 -2.49 -3.53
CA SER A 92 -4.91 -3.47 -3.52
C SER A 92 -3.54 -2.81 -3.60
N GLU A 93 -2.55 -3.35 -2.89
CA GLU A 93 -1.15 -2.88 -2.98
C GLU A 93 -0.64 -2.91 -4.43
N GLN A 94 -1.06 -3.90 -5.21
CA GLN A 94 -0.63 -4.12 -6.59
C GLN A 94 -1.24 -3.13 -7.60
N ALA A 95 -2.16 -2.25 -7.17
CA ALA A 95 -2.73 -1.23 -8.02
C ALA A 95 -1.68 -0.16 -8.36
N THR A 96 -1.04 -0.32 -9.51
CA THR A 96 -0.17 0.69 -10.11
C THR A 96 -0.93 1.46 -11.18
N LEU A 97 -0.80 2.79 -11.20
CA LEU A 97 -1.45 3.64 -12.20
C LEU A 97 -0.91 3.41 -13.62
N THR A 98 0.23 2.71 -13.75
CA THR A 98 0.84 2.34 -15.03
C THR A 98 0.31 1.01 -15.58
N ASN A 99 -0.44 0.24 -14.80
CA ASN A 99 -1.10 -0.99 -15.26
C ASN A 99 -2.37 -0.63 -16.06
N PRO A 100 -2.51 -1.10 -17.32
CA PRO A 100 -3.70 -0.86 -18.13
C PRO A 100 -5.02 -1.26 -17.45
N ARG A 101 -5.01 -2.31 -16.61
CA ARG A 101 -6.20 -2.71 -15.83
C ARG A 101 -6.68 -1.60 -14.91
N THR A 102 -5.77 -0.85 -14.28
CA THR A 102 -6.12 0.28 -13.40
C THR A 102 -6.86 1.38 -14.16
N GLY A 103 -6.55 1.60 -15.45
CA GLY A 103 -7.30 2.54 -16.28
C GLY A 103 -8.75 2.10 -16.52
N GLN A 104 -8.98 0.80 -16.70
CA GLN A 104 -10.33 0.23 -16.81
C GLN A 104 -11.11 0.36 -15.50
N LEU A 105 -10.46 0.19 -14.35
CA LEU A 105 -11.08 0.43 -13.03
C LEU A 105 -11.57 1.87 -12.91
N TRP A 106 -10.72 2.84 -13.26
CA TRP A 106 -11.07 4.26 -13.22
C TRP A 106 -12.18 4.63 -14.20
N GLN A 107 -12.17 4.05 -15.40
CA GLN A 107 -13.27 4.20 -16.35
C GLN A 107 -14.61 3.75 -15.75
N ASN A 108 -14.65 2.57 -15.13
CA ASN A 108 -15.87 2.04 -14.51
C ASN A 108 -16.35 2.97 -13.38
N ILE A 109 -15.43 3.41 -12.52
CA ILE A 109 -15.72 4.29 -11.40
C ILE A 109 -16.24 5.65 -11.88
N CYS A 110 -15.54 6.32 -12.81
CA CYS A 110 -15.93 7.66 -13.28
C CYS A 110 -17.23 7.66 -14.08
N THR A 111 -17.50 6.60 -14.85
CA THR A 111 -18.77 6.48 -15.60
C THR A 111 -19.97 6.30 -14.66
N GLN A 112 -19.76 5.66 -13.51
CA GLN A 112 -20.84 5.29 -12.60
C GLN A 112 -21.02 6.26 -11.42
N CYS A 113 -19.96 6.98 -11.02
CA CYS A 113 -19.96 7.77 -9.79
C CYS A 113 -20.06 9.29 -10.00
N ASP A 114 -20.33 9.77 -11.23
CA ASP A 114 -20.38 11.21 -11.60
C ASP A 114 -19.37 12.09 -10.84
N LEU A 115 -18.10 11.69 -10.89
CA LEU A 115 -17.04 12.25 -10.03
C LEU A 115 -16.61 13.67 -10.45
N GLY A 116 -17.36 14.34 -11.33
CA GLY A 116 -17.02 15.68 -11.84
C GLY A 116 -15.75 15.71 -12.70
N ILE A 117 -15.35 14.57 -13.27
CA ILE A 117 -14.22 14.45 -14.21
C ILE A 117 -14.77 14.02 -15.57
N SER A 118 -15.59 14.90 -16.13
CA SER A 118 -16.27 14.67 -17.42
C SER A 118 -15.28 14.33 -18.52
N THR A 119 -14.07 14.91 -18.47
CA THR A 119 -12.95 14.63 -19.37
C THR A 119 -12.48 13.18 -19.30
N LEU A 120 -12.38 12.60 -18.10
CA LEU A 120 -11.94 11.20 -17.91
C LEU A 120 -13.02 10.23 -18.35
N ALA A 121 -14.29 10.53 -18.03
CA ALA A 121 -15.43 9.75 -18.53
C ALA A 121 -15.50 9.76 -20.07
N THR A 122 -15.30 10.93 -20.70
CA THR A 122 -15.29 11.07 -22.16
C THR A 122 -14.13 10.28 -22.79
N LEU A 123 -12.92 10.40 -22.23
CA LEU A 123 -11.75 9.63 -22.69
C LEU A 123 -11.87 8.14 -22.40
N ALA A 124 -12.66 7.72 -21.43
CA ALA A 124 -13.00 6.32 -21.21
C ALA A 124 -13.91 5.78 -22.32
N THR A 125 -14.94 6.54 -22.71
CA THR A 125 -15.96 6.08 -23.66
C THR A 125 -15.57 6.10 -25.15
N GLY A 126 -14.49 6.78 -25.52
CA GLY A 126 -14.01 6.83 -26.91
C GLY A 126 -13.49 5.48 -27.43
N LYS A 127 -13.39 5.30 -28.76
CA LYS A 127 -12.69 4.15 -29.39
C LYS A 127 -11.69 4.64 -30.43
N LEU A 128 -10.81 5.55 -30.03
CA LEU A 128 -9.85 6.17 -30.95
C LEU A 128 -8.44 5.56 -30.78
N PRO A 129 -7.65 5.44 -31.85
CA PRO A 129 -6.24 5.05 -31.76
C PRO A 129 -5.45 5.96 -30.79
N GLY A 130 -4.56 5.37 -29.97
CA GLY A 130 -3.74 6.11 -28.99
C GLY A 130 -4.47 6.51 -27.70
N GLN A 131 -5.68 6.00 -27.47
CA GLN A 131 -6.47 6.27 -26.27
C GLN A 131 -5.83 5.75 -24.98
N GLU A 132 -5.15 4.60 -25.01
CA GLU A 132 -4.50 4.04 -23.82
C GLU A 132 -3.41 4.98 -23.29
N ASP A 133 -2.60 5.56 -24.17
CA ASP A 133 -1.54 6.51 -23.79
C ASP A 133 -2.14 7.83 -23.27
N ARG A 134 -3.21 8.32 -23.90
CA ARG A 134 -3.95 9.50 -23.43
C ARG A 134 -4.59 9.27 -22.07
N MET A 135 -5.18 8.10 -21.85
CA MET A 135 -5.76 7.71 -20.56
C MET A 135 -4.67 7.60 -19.49
N ARG A 136 -3.54 6.96 -19.81
CA ARG A 136 -2.37 6.88 -18.92
C ARG A 136 -1.85 8.26 -18.53
N ALA A 137 -1.70 9.17 -19.51
CA ALA A 137 -1.28 10.55 -19.26
C ALA A 137 -2.27 11.27 -18.34
N LEU A 138 -3.57 11.17 -18.64
CA LEU A 138 -4.61 11.82 -17.85
C LEU A 138 -4.69 11.27 -16.42
N LEU A 139 -4.58 9.95 -16.23
CA LEU A 139 -4.50 9.33 -14.91
C LEU A 139 -3.24 9.79 -14.15
N GLY A 140 -2.10 9.90 -14.83
CA GLY A 140 -0.87 10.39 -14.22
C GLY A 140 -0.95 11.85 -13.72
N GLU A 141 -1.69 12.69 -14.46
CA GLU A 141 -1.90 14.10 -14.13
C GLU A 141 -3.00 14.32 -13.08
N ARG A 142 -4.07 13.52 -13.11
CA ARG A 142 -5.30 13.77 -12.35
C ARG A 142 -5.57 12.80 -11.22
N VAL A 143 -4.85 11.69 -11.14
CA VAL A 143 -5.04 10.71 -10.06
C VAL A 143 -3.74 10.56 -9.27
N LYS A 144 -3.84 10.69 -7.96
CA LYS A 144 -2.74 10.37 -7.03
C LYS A 144 -3.21 9.31 -6.06
N ARG A 145 -2.47 8.20 -6.03
CA ARG A 145 -2.62 7.19 -4.98
C ARG A 145 -1.70 7.55 -3.82
N ILE A 146 -2.25 7.62 -2.62
CA ILE A 146 -1.48 7.76 -1.38
C ILE A 146 -1.54 6.43 -0.65
N THR A 147 -0.39 5.94 -0.22
CA THR A 147 -0.26 4.72 0.57
C THR A 147 0.64 5.02 1.74
N VAL A 148 0.08 4.96 2.95
CA VAL A 148 0.81 5.13 4.19
C VAL A 148 0.93 3.76 4.84
N LYS A 149 2.15 3.38 5.26
CA LYS A 149 2.41 2.18 6.05
C LYS A 149 2.64 2.62 7.50
N PRO A 150 1.59 2.73 8.35
CA PRO A 150 1.70 3.42 9.64
C PRO A 150 2.70 2.75 10.58
N PHE A 151 2.87 1.43 10.45
CA PHE A 151 3.83 0.65 11.22
C PHE A 151 5.31 0.96 10.91
N GLN A 152 5.59 1.64 9.79
CA GLN A 152 6.94 2.06 9.40
C GLN A 152 7.25 3.52 9.80
N ASP A 153 6.26 4.26 10.33
CA ASP A 153 6.47 5.64 10.80
C ASP A 153 7.26 5.62 12.10
N ILE A 154 8.34 6.39 12.17
CA ILE A 154 9.23 6.44 13.35
C ILE A 154 8.52 6.82 14.65
N SER A 155 7.41 7.57 14.59
CA SER A 155 6.64 7.97 15.77
C SER A 155 5.56 6.96 16.17
N THR A 156 5.20 6.00 15.29
CA THR A 156 4.15 5.01 15.53
C THR A 156 4.57 3.61 15.08
N MET A 157 5.87 3.34 15.13
CA MET A 157 6.46 2.11 14.62
C MET A 157 5.87 0.91 15.35
N LEU A 158 5.50 -0.14 14.60
CA LEU A 158 5.08 -1.41 15.16
C LEU A 158 6.08 -2.47 14.71
N GLU A 159 7.05 -2.78 15.57
CA GLU A 159 8.16 -3.68 15.26
C GLU A 159 7.68 -5.08 14.83
N GLU A 160 6.63 -5.60 15.48
CA GLU A 160 6.01 -6.87 15.09
C GLU A 160 5.61 -6.87 13.61
N ARG A 161 5.11 -5.74 13.10
CA ARG A 161 4.70 -5.61 11.68
C ARG A 161 5.87 -5.39 10.74
N LEU A 162 7.02 -4.92 11.23
CA LEU A 162 8.27 -4.87 10.45
C LEU A 162 8.83 -6.28 10.24
N VAL A 163 8.79 -7.12 11.28
CA VAL A 163 9.27 -8.51 11.20
C VAL A 163 8.20 -9.48 10.66
N GLN A 164 6.96 -9.03 10.46
CA GLN A 164 5.87 -9.85 9.95
C GLN A 164 4.88 -9.04 9.11
N CYS A 165 4.82 -9.32 7.82
CA CYS A 165 3.78 -8.81 6.93
C CYS A 165 2.72 -9.89 6.63
N CYS A 166 1.74 -9.57 5.79
CA CYS A 166 0.65 -10.51 5.47
C CYS A 166 1.11 -11.69 4.59
N VAL A 167 2.27 -11.59 3.96
CA VAL A 167 2.80 -12.61 3.04
C VAL A 167 4.11 -13.20 3.53
N HIS A 168 4.84 -12.53 4.43
CA HIS A 168 6.14 -12.96 4.89
C HIS A 168 6.35 -12.74 6.38
N VAL A 169 7.23 -13.55 6.96
CA VAL A 169 7.69 -13.46 8.35
C VAL A 169 9.22 -13.53 8.36
N GLY A 170 9.84 -12.65 9.12
CA GLY A 170 11.25 -12.74 9.46
C GLY A 170 11.49 -13.98 10.30
N THR A 171 12.42 -14.81 9.86
CA THR A 171 12.86 -16.02 10.55
C THR A 171 14.39 -16.06 10.58
N VAL A 172 14.97 -16.93 11.38
CA VAL A 172 16.43 -17.15 11.46
C VAL A 172 16.71 -18.58 11.01
N GLY A 173 17.63 -18.74 10.06
CA GLY A 173 18.08 -20.04 9.56
C GLY A 173 18.82 -20.84 10.63
N ASP A 174 19.03 -22.12 10.37
CA ASP A 174 19.77 -23.00 11.30
C ASP A 174 21.26 -22.59 11.42
N ASP A 175 21.77 -21.85 10.43
CA ASP A 175 23.09 -21.21 10.42
C ASP A 175 23.13 -19.85 11.14
N GLY A 176 22.00 -19.41 11.71
CA GLY A 176 21.86 -18.12 12.38
C GLY A 176 21.61 -16.94 11.43
N ALA A 177 21.52 -17.16 10.11
CA ALA A 177 21.32 -16.08 9.15
C ALA A 177 19.86 -15.58 9.15
N PRO A 178 19.60 -14.25 9.09
CA PRO A 178 18.27 -13.72 8.89
C PRO A 178 17.71 -14.15 7.53
N GLN A 179 16.47 -14.63 7.51
CA GLN A 179 15.77 -15.03 6.30
C GLN A 179 14.29 -14.60 6.33
N CYS A 180 13.65 -14.63 5.17
CA CYS A 180 12.26 -14.23 4.99
C CYS A 180 11.45 -15.44 4.52
N ALA A 181 10.50 -15.90 5.34
CA ALA A 181 9.70 -17.08 5.05
C ALA A 181 8.25 -16.72 4.71
N PRO A 182 7.54 -17.48 3.85
CA PRO A 182 6.13 -17.22 3.56
C PRO A 182 5.26 -17.36 4.80
N PHE A 183 4.35 -16.41 5.03
CA PHE A 183 3.45 -16.40 6.19
C PHE A 183 2.70 -17.73 6.35
N CYS A 184 2.08 -18.24 5.29
CA CYS A 184 1.34 -19.49 5.33
C CYS A 184 2.23 -20.70 5.68
N ALA A 185 3.48 -20.73 5.21
CA ALA A 185 4.41 -21.81 5.52
C ALA A 185 4.79 -21.79 7.01
N VAL A 186 5.04 -20.60 7.57
CA VAL A 186 5.32 -20.41 9.00
C VAL A 186 4.12 -20.82 9.85
N GLN A 187 2.88 -20.60 9.40
CA GLN A 187 1.69 -21.07 10.13
C GLN A 187 1.49 -22.58 10.03
N ALA A 188 1.77 -23.18 8.87
CA ALA A 188 1.49 -24.59 8.60
C ALA A 188 2.58 -25.55 9.09
N TRP A 189 3.83 -25.10 9.22
CA TRP A 189 4.97 -25.97 9.50
C TRP A 189 5.69 -25.59 10.79
N GLY A 190 5.46 -26.38 11.85
CA GLY A 190 5.97 -26.14 13.20
C GLY A 190 7.49 -25.90 13.32
N PRO A 191 8.37 -26.65 12.64
CA PRO A 191 9.80 -26.36 12.58
C PRO A 191 10.13 -24.93 12.12
N LEU A 192 9.56 -24.49 11.00
CA LEU A 192 9.74 -23.13 10.50
C LEU A 192 9.07 -22.10 11.41
N ALA A 193 7.95 -22.43 12.03
CA ALA A 193 7.30 -21.58 13.03
C ALA A 193 8.21 -21.26 14.22
N ARG A 194 9.10 -22.19 14.62
CA ARG A 194 10.07 -21.98 15.70
C ARG A 194 11.22 -21.06 15.32
N GLN A 195 11.48 -20.89 14.02
CA GLN A 195 12.52 -20.00 13.52
C GLN A 195 12.08 -18.53 13.45
N ARG A 196 10.80 -18.20 13.72
CA ARG A 196 10.28 -16.83 13.61
C ARG A 196 10.93 -15.87 14.62
N VAL A 197 11.16 -14.65 14.16
CA VAL A 197 11.64 -13.54 14.99
C VAL A 197 10.50 -12.95 15.84
N SER A 198 9.26 -12.93 15.32
CA SER A 198 8.10 -12.42 16.04
C SER A 198 7.60 -13.38 17.12
N THR A 199 7.45 -12.90 18.36
CA THR A 199 6.81 -13.68 19.43
C THR A 199 5.52 -13.02 19.90
N ALA A 200 4.51 -13.80 20.27
CA ALA A 200 3.21 -13.30 20.76
C ALA A 200 3.31 -12.47 22.06
N LYS A 201 4.49 -12.41 22.69
CA LYS A 201 4.79 -11.58 23.86
C LYS A 201 5.62 -10.32 23.52
N GLY A 202 5.87 -10.03 22.25
CA GLY A 202 6.63 -8.85 21.82
C GLY A 202 8.13 -8.88 22.15
N HIS A 203 8.68 -10.03 22.54
CA HIS A 203 10.13 -10.15 22.74
C HIS A 203 10.80 -10.42 21.39
N ILE A 204 11.62 -9.46 20.95
CA ILE A 204 12.63 -9.68 19.89
C ILE A 204 13.76 -10.48 20.52
N VAL A 205 14.08 -11.64 19.94
CA VAL A 205 15.32 -12.35 20.27
C VAL A 205 16.47 -11.58 19.63
N HIS A 206 17.10 -10.69 20.40
CA HIS A 206 18.35 -10.05 19.97
C HIS A 206 19.47 -11.09 20.00
N THR A 207 19.81 -11.67 18.86
CA THR A 207 21.14 -12.23 18.63
C THR A 207 21.93 -11.19 17.85
N VAL A 208 22.51 -10.23 18.57
CA VAL A 208 23.58 -9.39 18.00
C VAL A 208 24.81 -10.29 17.91
N PRO A 209 25.44 -10.48 16.74
CA PRO A 209 26.77 -11.06 16.68
C PRO A 209 27.69 -10.10 17.45
N GLU A 210 28.36 -10.57 18.50
CA GLU A 210 29.40 -9.78 19.17
C GLU A 210 30.38 -9.27 18.11
N GLU A 211 30.50 -7.94 17.99
CA GLU A 211 31.62 -7.37 17.26
C GLU A 211 32.91 -7.81 17.96
N PRO A 212 33.89 -8.37 17.24
CA PRO A 212 35.17 -8.70 17.85
C PRO A 212 35.79 -7.41 18.38
N SER A 213 36.13 -7.43 19.67
CA SER A 213 36.73 -6.28 20.35
C SER A 213 37.90 -5.71 19.54
N ALA A 214 38.06 -4.39 19.59
CA ALA A 214 39.07 -3.63 18.84
C ALA A 214 40.54 -4.10 19.03
N SER A 215 40.79 -5.03 19.96
CA SER A 215 42.09 -5.67 20.18
C SER A 215 42.48 -6.68 19.08
N GLU A 216 41.53 -7.30 18.36
CA GLU A 216 41.84 -8.36 17.38
C GLU A 216 42.07 -7.84 15.96
N ALA A 217 41.49 -6.69 15.60
CA ALA A 217 41.64 -6.08 14.28
C ALA A 217 43.08 -5.63 13.97
N SER A 218 43.92 -5.42 14.99
CA SER A 218 45.30 -4.94 14.80
C SER A 218 46.27 -6.02 14.31
N ARG A 219 45.91 -7.32 14.35
CA ARG A 219 46.82 -8.42 13.96
C ARG A 219 46.70 -8.88 12.50
N ARG A 220 45.79 -8.29 11.71
CA ARG A 220 45.59 -8.62 10.29
C ARG A 220 45.68 -7.37 9.40
N ALA A 221 46.80 -6.64 9.48
CA ALA A 221 47.17 -5.71 8.41
C ALA A 221 48.24 -6.39 7.53
N VAL A 222 47.84 -6.77 6.31
CA VAL A 222 48.75 -7.19 5.23
C VAL A 222 49.44 -5.92 4.70
N PRO A 223 50.78 -5.88 4.53
CA PRO A 223 51.43 -4.67 4.02
C PRO A 223 51.13 -4.49 2.54
N VAL A 224 50.62 -3.30 2.17
CA VAL A 224 50.47 -2.85 0.78
C VAL A 224 51.80 -2.26 0.35
N GLU A 225 52.47 -2.92 -0.60
CA GLU A 225 53.72 -2.48 -1.21
C GLU A 225 53.42 -1.37 -2.25
N VAL A 226 53.84 -0.15 -1.96
CA VAL A 226 53.67 1.01 -2.86
C VAL A 226 54.85 1.09 -3.83
N THR A 227 54.66 0.67 -5.07
CA THR A 227 55.65 0.85 -6.14
C THR A 227 55.58 2.30 -6.67
N ARG A 228 56.57 3.12 -6.35
CA ARG A 228 56.79 4.44 -6.97
C ARG A 228 57.26 4.25 -8.41
N ARG A 229 56.51 4.78 -9.39
CA ARG A 229 57.03 5.07 -10.74
C ARG A 229 57.68 6.46 -10.72
N SER A 230 58.99 6.50 -10.91
CA SER A 230 59.77 7.69 -11.24
C SER A 230 59.67 7.99 -12.74
N HIS A 231 59.48 9.27 -13.06
CA HIS A 231 59.67 9.84 -14.39
C HIS A 231 61.16 9.99 -14.69
N GLU A 232 61.58 9.52 -15.86
CA GLU A 232 62.50 10.18 -16.82
C GLU A 232 62.05 9.79 -18.23
#